data_AF-A0A561PUC2-F1
#
_entry.id   AF-A0A561PUC2-F1
#
_cell.length_a   1.000
_cell.length_b   1.000
_cell.length_c   1.000
_cell.angle_alpha   90.00
_cell.angle_beta   90.00
_cell.angle_gamma   90.00
#
_symmetry.space_group_name_H-M   'P 1'
#
loop_
_entity.id
_entity.type
_entity.pdbx_description
1 polymer ?
#
loop_
_entity_poly.entity_id
_entity_poly.type
_entity_poly.pdbx_seq_one_letter_code
_entity_poly.pdbx_strand_id
1 'polypeptide(L)'
;MKKLCCILLLCAFVALPSALLRAERSSTARFFSIGLNVYNGTTYTGSIYLYGPTNVSAYLDPSSGSSYGPLAAGVYTINMYTSAPGSHTFTFAGQSITTSSGYATFNNVNITGTVFASIY
;
A
#
# COMPACT_ATOMS: atom_id res chain seq x y z
N MET A 1 56.51 -46.71 25.94
CA MET A 1 55.91 -46.11 24.73
C MET A 1 54.39 -46.33 24.77
N LYS A 2 53.60 -45.44 25.39
CA LYS A 2 52.11 -45.54 25.43
C LYS A 2 51.38 -44.30 25.99
N LYS A 3 52.03 -43.13 26.04
CA LYS A 3 51.44 -41.90 26.62
C LYS A 3 51.51 -40.68 25.70
N LEU A 4 51.68 -40.88 24.38
CA LEU A 4 51.72 -39.77 23.40
C LEU A 4 50.54 -39.76 22.42
N CYS A 5 49.66 -40.77 22.42
CA CYS A 5 48.54 -40.83 21.48
C CYS A 5 47.25 -40.16 21.99
N CYS A 6 47.10 -39.91 23.29
CA CYS A 6 45.83 -39.39 23.83
C CYS A 6 45.67 -37.86 23.74
N ILE A 7 46.72 -37.10 23.39
CA ILE A 7 46.66 -35.62 23.38
C ILE A 7 46.31 -35.07 21.99
N LEU A 8 46.50 -35.84 20.92
CA LEU A 8 46.20 -35.41 19.55
C LEU A 8 44.74 -35.59 19.12
N LEU A 9 43.93 -36.33 19.89
CA LEU A 9 42.50 -36.55 19.58
C LEU A 9 41.55 -35.51 20.22
N LEU A 10 42.02 -34.67 21.14
CA LEU A 10 41.18 -33.66 21.80
C LEU A 10 41.13 -32.30 21.08
N CYS A 11 42.00 -32.04 20.10
CA CYS A 11 42.06 -30.74 19.42
C CYS A 11 41.14 -30.62 18.19
N ALA A 12 40.40 -31.67 17.81
CA ALA A 12 39.53 -31.64 16.63
C ALA A 12 38.10 -31.12 16.90
N PHE A 13 37.73 -30.83 18.15
CA PHE A 13 36.36 -30.39 18.51
C PHE A 13 36.21 -28.88 18.74
N VAL A 14 37.27 -28.07 18.59
CA VAL A 14 37.25 -26.62 18.89
C VAL A 14 37.10 -25.74 17.65
N ALA A 15 36.68 -26.31 16.51
CA ALA A 15 36.49 -25.53 15.29
C ALA A 15 35.23 -25.93 14.52
N LEU A 16 34.08 -25.95 15.21
CA LEU A 16 32.84 -25.59 14.54
C LEU A 16 32.67 -24.08 14.77
N PRO A 17 33.08 -23.22 13.82
CA PRO A 17 32.61 -21.86 13.84
C PRO A 17 31.10 -21.96 13.87
N SER A 18 30.50 -21.46 14.94
CA SER A 18 29.10 -21.07 14.99
C SER A 18 28.89 -19.96 13.97
N ALA A 19 28.99 -20.31 12.69
CA ALA A 19 28.13 -19.77 11.67
C ALA A 19 26.73 -20.22 12.08
N LEU A 20 26.19 -19.53 13.09
CA LEU A 20 24.80 -19.13 13.08
C LEU A 20 24.63 -18.48 11.71
N LEU A 21 24.33 -19.30 10.71
CA LEU A 21 23.56 -18.87 9.57
C LEU A 21 22.30 -18.32 10.20
N ARG A 22 22.34 -17.03 10.50
CA ARG A 22 21.19 -16.15 10.37
C ARG A 22 20.75 -16.41 8.94
N ALA A 23 19.87 -17.39 8.79
CA ALA A 23 18.99 -17.47 7.65
C ALA A 23 18.23 -16.15 7.71
N GLU A 24 18.82 -15.12 7.09
CA GLU A 24 18.02 -14.06 6.55
C GLU A 24 17.06 -14.80 5.65
N ARG A 25 15.87 -15.06 6.18
CA ARG A 25 14.70 -15.09 5.34
C ARG A 25 14.72 -13.74 4.67
N SER A 26 15.42 -13.66 3.55
CA SER A 26 14.92 -12.97 2.37
C SER A 26 13.62 -13.69 2.03
N SER A 27 12.61 -13.49 2.88
CA SER A 27 11.33 -13.11 2.37
C SER A 27 11.68 -11.92 1.49
N THR A 28 11.95 -12.19 0.22
CA THR A 28 11.47 -11.33 -0.84
C THR A 28 9.99 -11.22 -0.53
N ALA A 29 9.66 -10.28 0.38
CA ALA A 29 8.31 -9.95 0.72
C ALA A 29 7.72 -9.72 -0.65
N ARG A 30 6.77 -10.56 -1.05
CA ARG A 30 6.02 -10.29 -2.26
C ARG A 30 5.45 -8.92 -1.97
N PHE A 31 6.06 -7.89 -2.54
CA PHE A 31 5.65 -6.51 -2.38
C PHE A 31 4.32 -6.48 -3.12
N PHE A 32 3.25 -6.89 -2.45
CA PHE A 32 1.91 -6.63 -2.92
C PHE A 32 1.79 -5.12 -2.92
N SER A 33 2.00 -4.55 -4.11
CA SER A 33 1.80 -3.13 -4.34
C SER A 33 0.30 -2.88 -4.21
N ILE A 34 -0.09 -2.13 -3.18
CA ILE A 34 -1.48 -1.69 -3.03
C ILE A 34 -1.71 -0.60 -4.07
N GLY A 35 -2.62 -0.84 -5.02
CA GLY A 35 -2.99 0.13 -6.03
C GLY A 35 -4.21 0.98 -5.61
N LEU A 36 -4.33 2.14 -6.22
CA LEU A 36 -5.54 2.95 -6.25
C LEU A 36 -6.02 3.03 -7.71
N ASN A 37 -7.20 2.49 -8.00
CA ASN A 37 -7.85 2.64 -9.29
C ASN A 37 -8.94 3.69 -9.17
N VAL A 38 -8.95 4.68 -10.06
CA VAL A 38 -9.89 5.80 -10.02
C VAL A 38 -10.63 5.90 -11.34
N TYR A 39 -11.92 6.18 -11.29
CA TYR A 39 -12.74 6.47 -12.45
C TYR A 39 -13.57 7.74 -12.26
N ASN A 40 -13.50 8.66 -13.21
CA ASN A 40 -14.36 9.83 -13.25
C ASN A 40 -15.42 9.64 -14.33
N GLY A 41 -16.64 9.29 -13.92
CA GLY A 41 -17.79 9.11 -14.80
C GLY A 41 -18.46 10.41 -15.23
N THR A 42 -17.99 11.56 -14.74
CA THR A 42 -18.54 12.86 -15.14
C THR A 42 -17.92 13.35 -16.45
N THR A 43 -18.59 14.28 -17.12
CA THR A 43 -18.05 15.01 -18.29
C THR A 43 -17.14 16.18 -17.90
N TYR A 44 -16.90 16.36 -16.61
CA TYR A 44 -16.08 17.42 -16.04
C TYR A 44 -14.86 16.83 -15.37
N THR A 45 -13.96 17.70 -14.93
CA THR A 45 -12.72 17.27 -14.32
C THR A 45 -12.90 17.11 -12.83
N GLY A 46 -12.18 16.14 -12.27
CA GLY A 46 -12.19 15.84 -10.85
C GLY A 46 -10.78 15.78 -10.28
N SER A 47 -10.71 15.60 -8.98
CA SER A 47 -9.44 15.35 -8.29
C SER A 47 -9.66 14.49 -7.06
N ILE A 48 -8.58 13.83 -6.65
CA ILE A 48 -8.55 13.02 -5.45
C ILE A 48 -7.25 13.26 -4.69
N TYR A 49 -7.36 13.35 -3.37
CA TYR A 49 -6.26 13.53 -2.44
C TYR A 49 -6.37 12.51 -1.31
N LEU A 50 -5.34 11.70 -1.13
CA LEU A 50 -5.20 10.75 -0.03
C LEU A 50 -4.16 11.31 0.93
N TYR A 51 -4.52 11.43 2.19
CA TYR A 51 -3.65 11.83 3.29
C TYR A 51 -3.48 10.65 4.26
N GLY A 52 -2.26 10.18 4.43
CA GLY A 52 -1.98 9.01 5.27
C GLY A 52 -0.54 8.51 5.11
N PRO A 53 -0.30 7.21 5.32
CA PRO A 53 1.02 6.60 5.15
C PRO A 53 1.72 6.89 3.81
N THR A 54 0.96 7.04 2.73
CA THR A 54 1.46 7.47 1.41
C THR A 54 0.53 8.51 0.84
N ASN A 55 0.95 9.78 0.86
CA ASN A 55 0.15 10.85 0.30
C ASN A 55 0.10 10.73 -1.23
N VAL A 56 -1.10 10.82 -1.80
CA VAL A 56 -1.32 10.82 -3.25
C VAL A 56 -2.24 11.97 -3.61
N SER A 57 -1.90 12.70 -4.66
CA SER A 57 -2.79 13.66 -5.31
C SER A 57 -2.88 13.34 -6.80
N ALA A 58 -4.08 13.41 -7.34
CA ALA A 58 -4.32 13.10 -8.73
C ALA A 58 -5.43 13.98 -9.32
N TYR A 59 -5.22 14.36 -10.57
CA TYR A 59 -6.23 14.96 -11.42
C TYR A 59 -6.91 13.87 -12.25
N LEU A 60 -8.23 13.98 -12.40
CA LEU A 60 -9.07 13.01 -13.09
C LEU A 60 -9.69 13.66 -14.31
N ASP A 61 -9.27 13.21 -15.49
CA ASP A 61 -9.86 13.67 -16.75
C ASP A 61 -11.34 13.23 -16.85
N PRO A 62 -12.15 13.92 -17.66
CA PRO A 62 -13.53 13.54 -17.90
C PRO A 62 -13.66 12.13 -18.46
N SER A 63 -14.65 11.38 -17.97
CA SER A 63 -15.06 10.07 -18.51
C SER A 63 -13.92 9.05 -18.65
N SER A 64 -12.92 9.12 -17.78
CA SER A 64 -11.69 8.34 -17.88
C SER A 64 -11.34 7.63 -16.57
N GLY A 65 -10.47 6.62 -16.69
CA GLY A 65 -9.94 5.87 -15.56
C GLY A 65 -8.42 5.89 -15.54
N SER A 66 -7.85 5.90 -14.33
CA SER A 66 -6.41 5.93 -14.07
C SER A 66 -6.05 5.05 -12.88
N SER A 67 -4.79 4.62 -12.79
CA SER A 67 -4.26 3.83 -11.68
C SER A 67 -3.05 4.52 -11.07
N TYR A 68 -3.01 4.59 -9.74
CA TYR A 68 -1.93 5.19 -8.94
C TYR A 68 -1.41 4.19 -7.90
N GLY A 69 -0.22 4.45 -7.38
CA GLY A 69 0.42 3.63 -6.34
C GLY A 69 1.92 3.46 -6.58
N PRO A 70 2.62 2.66 -5.76
CA PRO A 70 2.09 1.90 -4.61
C PRO A 70 1.58 2.79 -3.47
N LEU A 71 0.54 2.34 -2.77
CA LEU A 71 0.16 2.84 -1.45
C LEU A 71 0.76 1.95 -0.35
N ALA A 72 1.09 2.54 0.79
CA ALA A 72 1.33 1.78 2.02
C ALA A 72 0.00 1.42 2.69
N ALA A 73 -0.05 0.27 3.38
CA ALA A 73 -1.21 -0.08 4.17
C ALA A 73 -1.35 0.87 5.37
N GLY A 74 -2.59 1.19 5.75
CA GLY A 74 -2.89 1.96 6.96
C GLY A 74 -4.15 2.83 6.81
N VAL A 75 -4.29 3.78 7.73
CA VAL A 75 -5.48 4.63 7.83
C VAL A 75 -5.29 5.93 7.07
N TYR A 76 -6.28 6.29 6.25
CA TYR A 76 -6.26 7.46 5.38
C TYR A 76 -7.46 8.39 5.62
N THR A 77 -7.25 9.66 5.34
CA THR A 77 -8.31 10.63 5.02
C THR A 77 -8.28 10.89 3.53
N ILE A 78 -9.43 10.82 2.86
CA ILE A 78 -9.55 10.97 1.42
C ILE A 78 -10.49 12.12 1.11
N ASN A 79 -10.03 13.05 0.28
CA ASN A 79 -10.87 14.10 -0.29
C ASN A 79 -11.01 13.88 -1.79
N MET A 80 -12.25 13.90 -2.28
CA MET A 80 -12.56 13.79 -3.70
C MET A 80 -13.36 15.03 -4.12
N TYR A 81 -13.07 15.56 -5.31
CA TYR A 81 -13.69 16.77 -5.84
C TYR A 81 -14.11 16.56 -7.29
N THR A 82 -15.15 17.26 -7.72
CA THR A 82 -15.53 17.43 -9.11
C THR A 82 -15.99 18.86 -9.37
N SER A 83 -15.72 19.35 -10.57
CA SER A 83 -16.28 20.61 -11.08
C SER A 83 -17.65 20.42 -11.75
N ALA A 84 -18.15 19.18 -11.84
CA ALA A 84 -19.46 18.88 -12.39
C ALA A 84 -20.57 19.56 -11.58
N PRO A 85 -21.54 20.24 -12.23
CA PRO A 85 -22.68 20.81 -11.57
C PRO A 85 -23.71 19.73 -11.22
N GLY A 86 -24.32 19.85 -10.04
CA GLY A 86 -25.40 18.98 -9.60
C GLY A 86 -24.98 18.04 -8.46
N SER A 87 -25.86 17.08 -8.17
CA SER A 87 -25.61 16.07 -7.14
C SER A 87 -24.81 14.92 -7.74
N HIS A 88 -23.71 14.56 -7.09
CA HIS A 88 -22.82 13.49 -7.51
C HIS A 88 -22.57 12.50 -6.39
N THR A 89 -22.36 11.24 -6.77
CA THR A 89 -21.98 10.15 -5.87
C THR A 89 -20.49 9.91 -5.96
N PHE A 90 -19.80 10.21 -4.87
CA PHE A 90 -18.41 9.88 -4.65
C PHE A 90 -18.34 8.52 -3.97
N THR A 91 -17.52 7.62 -4.48
CA THR A 91 -17.29 6.31 -3.88
C THR A 91 -15.81 6.10 -3.65
N PHE A 92 -15.42 5.61 -2.48
CA PHE A 92 -14.05 5.23 -2.16
C PHE A 92 -14.05 3.97 -1.29
N ALA A 93 -13.29 2.95 -1.71
CA ALA A 93 -13.17 1.68 -1.00
C ALA A 93 -14.53 1.04 -0.59
N GLY A 94 -15.54 1.18 -1.45
CA GLY A 94 -16.90 0.66 -1.22
C GLY A 94 -17.80 1.53 -0.33
N GLN A 95 -17.29 2.64 0.22
CA GLN A 95 -18.11 3.65 0.90
C GLN A 95 -18.54 4.72 -0.09
N SER A 96 -19.77 5.25 0.06
CA SER A 96 -20.30 6.28 -0.85
C SER A 96 -20.87 7.47 -0.11
N ILE A 97 -20.68 8.67 -0.68
CA ILE A 97 -21.25 9.94 -0.24
C ILE A 97 -21.89 10.62 -1.45
N THR A 98 -23.17 10.98 -1.36
CA THR A 98 -23.86 11.76 -2.40
C THR A 98 -24.04 13.20 -1.93
N THR A 99 -23.63 14.16 -2.75
CA THR A 99 -23.67 15.58 -2.39
C THR A 99 -23.68 16.49 -3.61
N SER A 100 -24.31 17.65 -3.47
CA SER A 100 -24.34 18.71 -4.48
C SER A 100 -23.22 19.75 -4.32
N SER A 101 -22.36 19.60 -3.30
CA SER A 101 -21.28 20.56 -3.03
C SER A 101 -20.05 20.37 -3.94
N GLY A 102 -20.04 19.31 -4.77
CA GLY A 102 -18.90 19.01 -5.65
C GLY A 102 -17.70 18.38 -4.92
N TYR A 103 -17.83 18.00 -3.65
CA TYR A 103 -16.76 17.33 -2.91
C TYR A 103 -17.28 16.34 -1.87
N ALA A 104 -16.50 15.32 -1.56
CA ALA A 104 -16.73 14.38 -0.47
C ALA A 104 -15.44 14.07 0.29
N THR A 105 -15.57 13.87 1.60
CA THR A 105 -14.46 13.47 2.48
C THR A 105 -14.77 12.13 3.16
N PHE A 106 -13.87 11.18 3.01
CA PHE A 106 -13.89 9.89 3.71
C PHE A 106 -12.82 9.89 4.80
N ASN A 107 -13.23 9.82 6.06
CA ASN A 107 -12.33 9.83 7.20
C ASN A 107 -12.06 8.42 7.70
N ASN A 108 -10.84 8.20 8.21
CA ASN A 108 -10.46 6.96 8.89
C ASN A 108 -10.64 5.68 8.03
N VAL A 109 -10.35 5.76 6.72
CA VAL A 109 -10.45 4.62 5.82
C VAL A 109 -9.21 3.75 5.97
N ASN A 110 -9.38 2.50 6.41
CA ASN A 110 -8.29 1.54 6.53
C ASN A 110 -8.05 0.82 5.19
N ILE A 111 -6.88 1.05 4.59
CA ILE A 111 -6.45 0.45 3.33
C ILE A 111 -5.47 -0.69 3.63
N THR A 112 -5.85 -1.91 3.27
CA THR A 112 -5.01 -3.12 3.43
C THR A 112 -4.77 -3.87 2.12
N GLY A 113 -5.34 -3.39 1.01
CA GLY A 113 -5.29 -3.99 -0.33
C GLY A 113 -5.73 -2.98 -1.38
N THR A 114 -5.64 -3.34 -2.65
CA THR A 114 -5.99 -2.45 -3.77
C THR A 114 -7.41 -1.88 -3.60
N VAL A 115 -7.55 -0.57 -3.77
CA VAL A 115 -8.80 0.17 -3.59
C VAL A 115 -9.29 0.78 -4.89
N PHE A 116 -10.59 1.04 -4.94
CA PHE A 116 -11.28 1.68 -6.05
C PHE A 116 -11.94 2.96 -5.58
N ALA A 117 -11.88 3.98 -6.42
CA ALA A 117 -12.53 5.26 -6.22
C ALA A 117 -13.29 5.67 -7.48
N SER A 118 -14.45 6.32 -7.32
CA SER A 118 -15.20 6.82 -8.47
C SER A 118 -16.04 8.06 -8.17
N ILE A 119 -16.32 8.85 -9.20
CA ILE A 119 -17.25 9.98 -9.17
C ILE A 119 -18.29 9.75 -10.28
N TYR A 120 -19.57 9.83 -9.94
CA TYR A 120 -20.71 9.77 -10.89
C TYR A 120 -21.64 10.95 -10.67
#